data_AF-A0A7K0CWG2-F1
#
_entry.id   AF-A0A7K0CWG2-F1
#
_cell.length_a   1.000
_cell.length_b   1.000
_cell.length_c   1.000
_cell.angle_alpha   90.00
_cell.angle_beta   90.00
_cell.angle_gamma   90.00
#
_symmetry.space_group_name_H-M   'P 1'
#
loop_
_entity.id
_entity.type
_entity.pdbx_description
1 polymer ?
#
loop_
_entity_poly.entity_id
_entity_poly.type
_entity_poly.pdbx_seq_one_letter_code
_entity_poly.pdbx_strand_id
1 'polypeptide(L)'
;MGNEDTSMSADPSGHTAESMRRAAESLPLSDTTDFADADRGFLIELKPGVVTGADGKVVWDNDSYSYIQGTCPNSVHPGLWRQAQLMIKQGLYEVTPGIYQIRGWICRT
;
A
#
# COMPACT_ATOMS: atom_id res chain seq x y z
N MET A 1 31.21 -23.37 3.22
CA MET A 1 30.08 -23.71 2.32
C MET A 1 28.81 -23.19 2.98
N GLY A 2 28.03 -22.41 2.24
CA GLY A 2 27.15 -21.37 2.75
C GLY A 2 25.96 -21.83 3.60
N ASN A 3 25.62 -21.00 4.58
CA ASN A 3 24.31 -20.99 5.21
C ASN A 3 23.38 -20.18 4.30
N GLU A 4 22.52 -20.86 3.57
CA GLU A 4 21.32 -20.24 3.00
C GLU A 4 20.31 -20.09 4.14
N ASP A 5 20.38 -18.98 4.86
CA ASP A 5 19.29 -18.50 5.72
C ASP A 5 18.12 -18.10 4.82
N THR A 6 17.36 -19.11 4.38
CA THR A 6 16.02 -18.92 3.82
C THR A 6 15.16 -18.42 4.96
N SER A 7 14.87 -17.11 5.00
CA SER A 7 13.96 -16.51 5.97
C SER A 7 12.55 -17.08 5.75
N MET A 8 12.24 -18.18 6.40
CA MET A 8 10.97 -18.88 6.26
C MET A 8 9.93 -18.14 7.11
N SER A 9 9.05 -17.37 6.47
CA SER A 9 7.90 -16.77 7.13
C SER A 9 7.02 -17.88 7.69
N ALA A 10 6.89 -17.98 9.01
CA ALA A 10 6.00 -18.96 9.63
C ALA A 10 4.53 -18.54 9.45
N ASP A 11 3.66 -19.52 9.23
CA ASP A 11 2.22 -19.28 9.17
C ASP A 11 1.70 -18.67 10.49
N PRO A 12 0.70 -17.78 10.42
CA PRO A 12 0.13 -17.17 11.61
C PRO A 12 -0.41 -18.25 12.54
N SER A 13 -0.08 -18.16 13.83
CA SER A 13 -0.65 -19.06 14.84
C SER A 13 -2.18 -19.02 14.82
N GLY A 14 -2.84 -20.08 15.29
CA GLY A 14 -4.31 -20.11 15.38
C GLY A 14 -4.89 -18.94 16.18
N HIS A 15 -4.18 -18.48 17.22
CA HIS A 15 -4.55 -17.29 17.99
C HIS A 15 -4.45 -16.00 17.17
N THR A 16 -3.42 -15.86 16.31
CA THR A 16 -3.26 -14.72 15.42
C THR A 16 -4.39 -14.67 14.40
N ALA A 17 -4.71 -15.79 13.75
CA ALA A 17 -5.78 -15.88 12.78
C ALA A 17 -7.16 -15.54 13.40
N GLU A 18 -7.43 -16.02 14.61
CA GLU A 18 -8.63 -15.66 15.38
C GLU A 18 -8.70 -14.16 15.66
N SER A 19 -7.59 -13.55 16.06
CA SER A 19 -7.53 -12.11 16.32
C SER A 19 -7.82 -11.29 15.06
N MET A 20 -7.29 -11.69 13.90
CA MET A 20 -7.56 -11.00 12.64
C MET A 20 -9.02 -11.12 12.21
N ARG A 21 -9.66 -12.28 12.43
CA ARG A 21 -11.08 -12.47 12.12
C ARG A 21 -11.99 -11.60 12.97
N ARG A 22 -11.73 -11.54 14.29
CA ARG A 22 -12.48 -10.64 15.20
C ARG A 22 -12.29 -9.16 14.84
N ALA A 23 -11.11 -8.78 14.36
CA ALA A 23 -10.88 -7.44 13.84
C ALA A 23 -11.70 -7.16 12.57
N ALA A 24 -11.81 -8.12 11.65
CA ALA A 24 -12.62 -7.98 10.45
C ALA A 24 -14.11 -7.77 10.75
N GLU A 25 -14.63 -8.44 11.78
CA GLU A 25 -16.04 -8.34 12.21
C GLU A 25 -16.37 -7.02 12.93
N SER A 26 -15.39 -6.42 13.61
CA SER A 26 -15.61 -5.20 14.41
C SER A 26 -15.37 -3.90 13.65
N LEU A 27 -14.61 -3.94 12.56
CA LEU A 27 -14.28 -2.75 11.76
C LEU A 27 -15.38 -2.44 10.72
N PRO A 28 -15.66 -1.15 10.45
CA PRO A 28 -16.61 -0.73 9.41
C PRO A 28 -16.01 -0.88 8.01
N LEU A 29 -15.64 -2.10 7.61
CA LEU A 29 -14.96 -2.36 6.33
C LEU A 29 -15.85 -2.12 5.10
N SER A 30 -17.17 -2.08 5.29
CA SER A 30 -18.14 -1.80 4.23
C SER A 30 -18.24 -0.32 3.85
N ASP A 31 -17.81 0.59 4.72
CA ASP A 31 -17.72 2.01 4.38
C ASP A 31 -16.58 2.18 3.38
N THR A 32 -16.84 2.63 2.15
CA THR A 32 -15.81 2.80 1.12
C THR A 32 -15.53 4.28 0.80
N THR A 33 -15.98 5.20 1.66
CA THR A 33 -15.83 6.65 1.47
C THR A 33 -14.37 7.05 1.27
N ASP A 34 -13.45 6.48 2.06
CA ASP A 34 -12.01 6.76 1.94
C ASP A 34 -11.44 6.42 0.55
N PHE A 35 -11.98 5.40 -0.12
CA PHE A 35 -11.52 5.03 -1.47
C PHE A 35 -11.98 6.05 -2.49
N ALA A 36 -13.24 6.51 -2.41
CA ALA A 36 -13.76 7.55 -3.27
C ALA A 36 -13.02 8.88 -3.05
N ASP A 37 -12.75 9.23 -1.79
CA ASP A 37 -11.98 10.43 -1.44
C ASP A 37 -10.53 10.34 -1.90
N ALA A 38 -9.91 9.15 -1.80
CA ALA A 38 -8.57 8.93 -2.32
C ALA A 38 -8.51 9.09 -3.85
N ASP A 39 -9.52 8.67 -4.60
CA ASP A 39 -9.55 8.79 -6.06
C ASP A 39 -9.99 10.18 -6.57
N ARG A 40 -10.52 11.02 -5.68
CA ARG A 40 -11.01 12.35 -6.04
C ARG A 40 -9.88 13.24 -6.57
N GLY A 41 -10.11 13.83 -7.74
CA GLY A 41 -9.17 14.76 -8.36
C GLY A 41 -7.93 14.11 -8.96
N PHE A 42 -7.92 12.79 -9.14
CA PHE A 42 -6.81 12.11 -9.83
C PHE A 42 -6.61 12.64 -11.25
N LEU A 43 -5.36 12.99 -11.57
CA LEU A 43 -4.98 13.50 -12.90
C LEU A 43 -4.10 12.51 -13.65
N ILE A 44 -3.01 12.07 -13.04
CA ILE A 44 -2.02 11.21 -13.68
C ILE A 44 -1.24 10.40 -12.64
N GLU A 45 -0.84 9.20 -13.03
CA GLU A 45 0.08 8.33 -12.29
C GLU A 45 1.37 8.14 -13.10
N LEU A 46 2.48 7.90 -12.42
CA LEU A 46 3.73 7.52 -13.09
C LEU A 46 3.66 6.07 -13.55
N LYS A 47 4.07 5.79 -14.80
CA LYS A 47 4.23 4.43 -15.35
C LYS A 47 5.54 4.31 -16.11
N PRO A 48 6.44 3.38 -15.74
CA PRO A 48 6.41 2.53 -14.54
C PRO A 48 6.50 3.35 -13.25
N GLY A 49 5.93 2.87 -12.14
CA GLY A 49 5.90 3.53 -10.83
C GLY A 49 7.25 3.53 -10.09
N VAL A 50 8.34 3.61 -10.85
CA VAL A 50 9.72 3.46 -10.37
C VAL A 50 10.46 4.79 -10.54
N VAL A 51 11.10 5.25 -9.46
CA VAL A 51 11.92 6.46 -9.43
C VAL A 51 13.38 6.04 -9.31
N THR A 52 14.20 6.46 -10.27
CA THR A 52 15.65 6.23 -10.27
C THR A 52 16.41 7.50 -9.92
N GLY A 53 17.50 7.35 -9.16
CA GLY A 53 18.45 8.42 -8.89
C GLY A 53 19.35 8.71 -10.09
N ALA A 54 20.13 9.78 -10.00
CA ALA A 54 21.08 10.17 -11.04
C ALA A 54 22.19 9.11 -11.28
N ASP A 55 22.47 8.27 -10.27
CA ASP A 55 23.40 7.14 -10.37
C ASP A 55 22.75 5.87 -10.98
N GLY A 56 21.50 5.97 -11.44
CA GLY A 56 20.75 4.87 -12.05
C GLY A 56 20.16 3.87 -11.06
N LYS A 57 20.33 4.07 -9.74
CA LYS A 57 19.74 3.18 -8.73
C LYS A 57 18.27 3.49 -8.50
N VAL A 58 17.49 2.46 -8.23
CA VAL A 58 16.09 2.60 -7.80
C VAL A 58 16.06 3.23 -6.40
N VAL A 59 15.44 4.40 -6.30
CA VAL A 59 15.22 5.14 -5.04
C VAL A 59 13.86 4.80 -4.45
N TRP A 60 12.88 4.55 -5.31
CA TRP A 60 11.53 4.18 -4.93
C TRP A 60 10.89 3.31 -6.00
N ASP A 61 10.19 2.25 -5.60
CA ASP A 61 9.46 1.35 -6.48
C ASP A 61 8.07 1.08 -5.90
N ASN A 62 7.08 1.81 -6.40
CA ASN A 62 5.70 1.64 -5.97
C ASN A 62 5.05 0.37 -6.60
N ASP A 63 5.54 -0.08 -7.75
CA ASP A 63 4.99 -1.22 -8.48
C ASP A 63 5.26 -2.54 -7.74
N SER A 64 6.33 -2.58 -6.94
CA SER A 64 6.63 -3.69 -6.02
C SER A 64 5.51 -4.01 -5.01
N TYR A 65 4.63 -3.05 -4.71
CA TYR A 65 3.51 -3.19 -3.78
C TYR A 65 2.17 -3.54 -4.46
N SER A 66 2.17 -3.84 -5.76
CA SER A 66 0.97 -4.19 -6.53
C SER A 66 0.14 -5.35 -5.94
N TYR A 67 0.78 -6.26 -5.21
CA TYR A 67 0.10 -7.38 -4.54
C TYR A 67 -0.91 -6.94 -3.45
N ILE A 68 -0.78 -5.71 -2.93
CA ILE A 68 -1.66 -5.15 -1.89
C ILE A 68 -3.09 -4.91 -2.41
N GLN A 69 -3.27 -4.78 -3.72
CA GLN A 69 -4.58 -4.68 -4.36
C GLN A 69 -5.38 -6.00 -4.32
N GLY A 70 -4.78 -7.10 -3.87
CA GLY A 70 -5.41 -8.41 -3.76
C GLY A 70 -6.12 -8.67 -2.42
N THR A 71 -6.44 -9.94 -2.21
CA THR A 71 -7.10 -10.44 -0.99
C THR A 71 -6.20 -10.27 0.23
N CYS A 72 -6.77 -9.76 1.34
CA CYS A 72 -6.05 -9.65 2.61
C CYS A 72 -5.56 -11.01 3.10
N PRO A 73 -4.25 -11.21 3.33
CA PRO A 73 -3.74 -12.42 3.93
C PRO A 73 -4.21 -12.56 5.39
N ASN A 74 -4.36 -13.81 5.87
CA ASN A 74 -4.72 -14.10 7.26
C ASN A 74 -3.63 -13.72 8.28
N SER A 75 -2.42 -13.39 7.81
CA SER A 75 -1.31 -12.91 8.61
C SER A 75 -1.32 -11.39 8.82
N VAL A 76 -2.20 -10.65 8.13
CA VAL A 76 -2.26 -9.19 8.16
C VAL A 76 -3.56 -8.71 8.79
N HIS A 77 -3.48 -7.63 9.55
CA HIS A 77 -4.65 -6.99 10.13
C HIS A 77 -5.52 -6.34 9.02
N PRO A 78 -6.85 -6.59 8.97
CA PRO A 78 -7.71 -6.11 7.90
C PRO A 78 -7.69 -4.59 7.71
N GLY A 79 -7.67 -3.83 8.82
CA GLY A 79 -7.58 -2.37 8.77
C GLY A 79 -6.24 -1.86 8.24
N LEU A 80 -5.15 -2.60 8.51
CA LEU A 80 -3.83 -2.25 7.97
C LEU A 80 -3.78 -2.54 6.47
N TRP A 81 -4.36 -3.66 6.04
CA TRP A 81 -4.45 -4.00 4.62
C TRP A 81 -5.24 -2.96 3.82
N ARG A 82 -6.39 -2.54 4.35
CA ARG A 82 -7.18 -1.43 3.79
C ARG A 82 -6.36 -0.14 3.71
N GLN A 83 -5.68 0.24 4.79
CA GLN A 83 -4.85 1.44 4.79
C GLN A 83 -3.71 1.36 3.76
N ALA A 84 -3.09 0.19 3.62
CA ALA A 84 -2.05 -0.04 2.64
C ALA A 84 -2.58 0.13 1.21
N GLN A 85 -3.77 -0.38 0.90
CA GLN A 85 -4.44 -0.16 -0.39
C GLN A 85 -4.66 1.32 -0.72
N LEU A 86 -4.99 2.13 0.29
CA LEU A 86 -5.13 3.57 0.11
C LEU A 86 -3.77 4.24 -0.11
N MET A 87 -2.73 3.83 0.62
CA MET A 87 -1.40 4.42 0.53
C MET A 87 -0.69 4.17 -0.80
N ILE A 88 -0.92 3.02 -1.45
CA ILE A 88 -0.29 2.69 -2.75
C ILE A 88 -0.87 3.47 -3.93
N LYS A 89 -1.98 4.21 -3.75
CA LYS A 89 -2.58 5.08 -4.77
C LYS A 89 -1.71 6.32 -5.00
N GLN A 90 -0.63 6.12 -5.75
CA GLN A 90 0.29 7.18 -6.16
C GLN A 90 -0.30 8.01 -7.31
N GLY A 91 0.19 9.23 -7.44
CA GLY A 91 -0.13 10.10 -8.58
C GLY A 91 -0.18 11.57 -8.23
N LEU A 92 -0.55 12.37 -9.22
CA LEU A 92 -0.87 13.78 -9.10
C LEU A 92 -2.39 13.93 -8.97
N TYR A 93 -2.81 14.69 -7.98
CA TYR A 93 -4.21 14.94 -7.65
C TYR A 93 -4.46 16.44 -7.56
N GLU A 94 -5.57 16.92 -8.12
CA GLU A 94 -6.09 18.26 -7.90
C GLU A 94 -7.02 18.25 -6.68
N VAL A 95 -6.65 19.01 -5.64
CA VAL A 95 -7.43 19.07 -4.39
C VAL A 95 -8.56 20.09 -4.51
N THR A 96 -8.23 21.24 -5.12
CA THR A 96 -9.11 22.38 -5.42
C THR A 96 -8.46 23.16 -6.57
N PRO A 97 -9.20 23.97 -7.35
CA PRO A 97 -8.62 24.68 -8.49
C PRO A 97 -7.33 25.44 -8.13
N GLY A 98 -6.24 25.09 -8.80
CA GLY A 98 -4.92 25.69 -8.59
C GLY A 98 -4.08 25.08 -7.44
N ILE A 99 -4.60 24.10 -6.71
CA ILE A 99 -3.84 23.36 -5.67
C ILE A 99 -3.75 21.88 -6.06
N TYR A 100 -2.52 21.44 -6.28
CA TYR A 100 -2.21 20.08 -6.66
C TYR A 100 -1.35 19.40 -5.60
N GLN A 101 -1.56 18.10 -5.39
CA GLN A 101 -0.80 17.28 -4.48
C GLN A 101 -0.21 16.08 -5.22
N ILE A 102 1.07 15.86 -5.00
CA ILE A 102 1.79 14.67 -5.43
C ILE A 102 1.73 13.68 -4.24
N ARG A 103 1.17 12.48 -4.45
CA ARG A 103 0.97 11.46 -3.41
C ARG A 103 1.65 10.15 -3.77
N GLY A 104 2.07 9.38 -2.76
CA GLY A 104 2.75 8.09 -2.95
C GLY A 104 4.23 8.20 -3.30
N TRP A 105 4.82 9.38 -3.07
CA TRP A 105 6.22 9.68 -3.39
C TRP A 105 6.95 10.23 -2.17
N ILE A 106 8.23 9.90 -2.06
CA ILE A 106 9.13 10.51 -1.08
C ILE A 106 9.87 11.67 -1.73
N CYS A 107 9.79 12.86 -1.13
CA CYS A 107 10.66 13.96 -1.52
C CYS A 107 12.02 13.74 -0.85
N ARG A 108 13.04 13.40 -1.65
CA ARG A 108 14.44 13.48 -1.20
C ARG A 108 14.97 14.85 -1.63
N THR A 109 15.26 15.70 -0.65
CA THR A 109 16.09 16.91 -0.84
C THR A 109 17.54 16.53 -1.07
#